data_AF-R7QTA1-F1
#
_entry.id   AF-R7QTA1-F1
#
_cell.length_a   1.000
_cell.length_b   1.000
_cell.length_c   1.000
_cell.angle_alpha   90.00
_cell.angle_beta   90.00
_cell.angle_gamma   90.00
#
_symmetry.space_group_name_H-M   'P 1'
#
loop_
_entity.id
_entity.type
_entity.pdbx_description
1 polymer ?
#
loop_
_entity_poly.entity_id
_entity_poly.type
_entity_poly.pdbx_seq_one_letter_code
_entity_poly.pdbx_strand_id
1 'polypeptide(L)'
;MDYLYPQITEAGIQGAIRPDEVRLALAGEKKYDAVVITSPTYDGVVSDIEAIARIVHEHGIPLIVDEAHGAHFGFSEAFPVSAKALGADVVIQSIHKTLPAFTQTALLHLQSDRVSEAEMRKFLGIYETSSPSYIFMAGIEKCVRMLEKDGGQLFSDYEARLREFFEKTKKLQKIKILKRSDFGTEEAFDFDPSKLILSVRDTDMTGQELYDILLSRYGLQMEMASGFYVTAMTSIMDRKEGFDRLAEALLAVDGTLGSKKDASGDFIKRVYRENEKKLEIADAVDGGVRKVSFDQAEGKIAAEYVYLYPPGIPMLVPGEQITGQVVENMKNCGKLGLNVQGTVEDGWINVVNF
;
A
#
# COMPACT_ATOMS: atom_id res chain seq x y z
N MET A 1 12.70 -16.00 -5.95
CA MET A 1 12.30 -15.03 -4.89
C MET A 1 11.33 -15.70 -3.92
N ASP A 2 11.35 -15.35 -2.63
CA ASP A 2 10.35 -15.79 -1.64
C ASP A 2 9.64 -14.58 -1.04
N TYR A 3 8.43 -14.78 -0.51
CA TYR A 3 7.57 -13.71 -0.02
C TYR A 3 7.38 -13.75 1.49
N LEU A 4 7.32 -12.56 2.09
CA LEU A 4 6.76 -12.36 3.41
C LEU A 4 5.33 -11.86 3.24
N TYR A 5 4.39 -12.53 3.91
CA TYR A 5 2.99 -12.15 3.87
C TYR A 5 2.68 -11.32 5.12
N PRO A 6 2.31 -10.03 4.99
CA PRO A 6 1.91 -9.23 6.13
C PRO A 6 0.63 -9.80 6.73
N GLN A 7 0.47 -9.64 8.04
CA GLN A 7 -0.80 -9.98 8.66
C GLN A 7 -1.91 -9.02 8.23
N ILE A 8 -3.13 -9.52 8.08
CA ILE A 8 -4.30 -8.66 7.87
C ILE A 8 -4.83 -8.23 9.22
N THR A 9 -4.85 -6.91 9.41
CA THR A 9 -5.33 -6.27 10.64
C THR A 9 -6.79 -6.62 10.93
N GLU A 10 -7.22 -6.46 12.18
CA GLU A 10 -8.63 -6.58 12.56
C GLU A 10 -9.52 -5.63 11.78
N ALA A 11 -9.00 -4.48 11.34
CA ALA A 11 -9.71 -3.51 10.51
C ALA A 11 -9.90 -3.97 9.04
N GLY A 12 -9.19 -5.01 8.60
CA GLY A 12 -9.29 -5.55 7.24
C GLY A 12 -8.37 -4.88 6.23
N ILE A 13 -7.39 -4.10 6.69
CA ILE A 13 -6.29 -3.55 5.88
C ILE A 13 -5.01 -4.38 6.06
N GLN A 14 -4.07 -4.23 5.14
CA GLN A 14 -2.76 -4.87 5.26
C GLN A 14 -1.97 -4.28 6.43
N GLY A 15 -1.48 -5.17 7.30
CA GLY A 15 -0.65 -4.82 8.44
C GLY A 15 0.83 -4.70 8.08
N ALA A 16 1.63 -4.54 9.14
CA ALA A 16 3.08 -4.48 9.06
C ALA A 16 3.70 -5.86 8.77
N ILE A 17 4.90 -5.83 8.18
CA ILE A 17 5.81 -6.97 8.18
C ILE A 17 6.49 -7.00 9.55
N ARG A 18 6.41 -8.13 10.26
CA ARG A 18 6.94 -8.20 11.64
C ARG A 18 8.43 -8.57 11.63
N PRO A 19 9.26 -7.99 12.52
CA PRO A 19 10.68 -8.32 12.59
C PRO A 19 10.97 -9.81 12.82
N ASP A 20 10.15 -10.50 13.61
CA ASP A 20 10.30 -11.94 13.86
C ASP A 20 10.00 -12.80 12.62
N GLU A 21 9.08 -12.38 11.75
CA GLU A 21 8.83 -13.04 10.45
C GLU A 21 10.06 -12.93 9.54
N VAL A 22 10.68 -11.75 9.48
CA VAL A 22 11.94 -11.54 8.74
C VAL A 22 13.05 -12.43 9.32
N ARG A 23 13.19 -12.48 10.65
CA ARG A 23 14.19 -13.32 11.31
C ARG A 23 13.99 -14.79 11.00
N LEU A 24 12.74 -15.27 11.04
CA LEU A 24 12.41 -16.66 10.75
C LEU A 24 12.70 -17.01 9.29
N ALA A 25 12.36 -16.12 8.36
CA ALA A 25 12.60 -16.34 6.93
C ALA A 25 14.10 -16.40 6.58
N LEU A 26 14.93 -15.61 7.27
CA LEU A 26 16.38 -15.58 7.08
C LEU A 26 17.13 -16.69 7.84
N ALA A 27 16.50 -17.36 8.80
CA ALA A 27 17.13 -18.43 9.60
C ALA A 27 17.33 -19.76 8.85
N GLY A 28 16.71 -19.91 7.68
CA GLY A 28 16.81 -21.13 6.87
C GLY A 28 18.17 -21.32 6.20
N GLU A 29 18.37 -22.49 5.57
CA GLU A 29 19.60 -22.79 4.81
C GLU A 29 19.72 -21.96 3.52
N LYS A 30 18.59 -21.45 3.03
CA LYS A 30 18.52 -20.63 1.82
C LYS A 30 19.17 -19.28 2.06
N LYS A 31 20.06 -18.89 1.15
CA LYS A 31 20.69 -17.56 1.14
C LYS A 31 19.88 -16.59 0.27
N TYR A 32 19.75 -15.38 0.76
CA TYR A 32 19.13 -14.26 0.05
C TYR A 32 20.20 -13.20 -0.21
N ASP A 33 20.04 -12.42 -1.27
CA ASP A 33 20.96 -11.34 -1.62
C ASP A 33 20.49 -9.97 -1.13
N ALA A 34 19.19 -9.82 -0.80
CA ALA A 34 18.60 -8.60 -0.27
C ALA A 34 17.24 -8.92 0.37
N VAL A 35 16.76 -8.01 1.22
CA VAL A 35 15.36 -7.96 1.67
C VAL A 35 14.71 -6.70 1.12
N VAL A 36 13.53 -6.84 0.51
CA VAL A 36 12.73 -5.72 -0.02
C VAL A 36 11.40 -5.68 0.73
N ILE A 37 11.07 -4.53 1.31
CA ILE A 37 9.78 -4.32 2.00
C ILE A 37 9.15 -3.00 1.56
N THR A 38 7.82 -2.96 1.53
CA THR A 38 7.07 -1.71 1.35
C THR A 38 6.66 -1.18 2.71
N SER A 39 7.04 0.06 3.01
CA SER A 39 6.64 0.75 4.24
C SER A 39 6.70 2.25 4.03
N PRO A 40 5.59 3.01 4.21
CA PRO A 40 4.29 2.53 4.70
C PRO A 40 3.55 1.69 3.66
N THR A 41 2.56 0.91 4.11
CA THR A 41 1.54 0.34 3.23
C THR A 41 0.73 1.46 2.59
N TYR A 42 -0.06 1.13 1.57
CA TYR A 42 -0.92 2.10 0.88
C TYR A 42 -1.86 2.85 1.86
N ASP A 43 -2.36 2.11 2.85
CA ASP A 43 -3.30 2.55 3.90
C ASP A 43 -2.61 3.22 5.09
N GLY A 44 -1.27 3.38 5.06
CA GLY A 44 -0.53 4.13 6.07
C GLY A 44 0.05 3.30 7.22
N VAL A 45 -0.04 1.97 7.18
CA VAL A 45 0.59 1.12 8.20
C VAL A 45 2.11 1.10 8.01
N VAL A 46 2.86 1.31 9.08
CA VAL A 46 4.33 1.34 9.08
C VAL A 46 4.88 0.10 9.77
N SER A 47 5.92 -0.50 9.20
CA SER A 47 6.66 -1.63 9.80
C SER A 47 7.81 -1.13 10.69
N ASP A 48 8.30 -1.96 11.62
CA ASP A 48 9.47 -1.64 12.45
C ASP A 48 10.77 -1.75 11.63
N ILE A 49 11.04 -0.71 10.83
CA ILE A 49 12.19 -0.68 9.90
C ILE A 49 13.51 -0.79 10.65
N GLU A 50 13.61 -0.19 11.84
CA GLU A 50 14.86 -0.22 12.60
C GLU A 50 15.19 -1.64 13.09
N ALA A 51 14.21 -2.36 13.62
CA ALA A 51 14.40 -3.75 14.01
C ALA A 51 14.66 -4.65 12.80
N ILE A 52 13.95 -4.45 11.69
CA ILE A 52 14.15 -5.21 10.47
C ILE A 52 15.56 -4.97 9.91
N ALA A 53 16.02 -3.73 9.83
CA ALA A 53 17.37 -3.38 9.36
C ALA A 53 18.45 -4.11 10.16
N ARG A 54 18.34 -4.11 11.49
CA ARG A 54 19.27 -4.85 12.37
C ARG A 54 19.32 -6.35 12.02
N ILE A 55 18.17 -6.98 11.86
CA ILE A 55 18.05 -8.42 11.54
C ILE A 55 18.65 -8.73 10.17
N VAL A 56 18.35 -7.91 9.17
CA VAL A 56 18.85 -8.09 7.80
C VAL A 56 20.38 -7.92 7.76
N HIS A 57 20.91 -6.95 8.52
CA HIS A 57 22.35 -6.70 8.61
C HIS A 57 23.12 -7.78 9.38
N GLU A 58 22.51 -8.48 10.34
CA GLU A 58 23.08 -9.68 10.98
C GLU A 58 23.42 -10.77 9.94
N HIS A 59 22.69 -10.79 8.81
CA HIS A 59 22.92 -11.72 7.69
C HIS A 59 23.84 -11.15 6.60
N GLY A 60 24.33 -9.92 6.78
CA GLY A 60 25.29 -9.30 5.88
C GLY A 60 24.73 -8.74 4.57
N ILE A 61 23.41 -8.71 4.41
CA ILE A 61 22.72 -8.30 3.18
C ILE A 61 22.03 -6.93 3.33
N PRO A 62 21.71 -6.22 2.23
CA PRO A 62 21.02 -4.93 2.29
C PRO A 62 19.51 -5.06 2.50
N LEU A 63 18.94 -4.06 3.19
CA LEU A 63 17.51 -3.78 3.27
C LEU A 63 17.14 -2.66 2.29
N ILE A 64 16.20 -2.96 1.40
CA ILE A 64 15.59 -2.02 0.47
C ILE A 64 14.18 -1.72 0.97
N VAL A 65 13.86 -0.45 1.19
CA VAL A 65 12.52 0.00 1.59
C VAL A 65 11.88 0.79 0.45
N ASP A 66 10.79 0.28 -0.08
CA ASP A 66 9.87 1.04 -0.90
C ASP A 66 9.00 1.93 0.01
N GLU A 67 9.45 3.17 0.17
CA GLU A 67 8.79 4.25 0.92
C GLU A 67 8.03 5.18 -0.03
N ALA A 68 7.46 4.65 -1.12
CA ALA A 68 6.79 5.46 -2.14
C ALA A 68 5.72 6.40 -1.56
N HIS A 69 4.97 5.94 -0.55
CA HIS A 69 3.94 6.74 0.13
C HIS A 69 4.44 7.45 1.41
N GLY A 70 5.73 7.36 1.75
CA GLY A 70 6.31 7.95 2.96
C GLY A 70 7.27 9.12 2.70
N ALA A 71 7.23 9.76 1.54
CA ALA A 71 8.17 10.85 1.22
C ALA A 71 8.07 12.06 2.19
N HIS A 72 6.94 12.24 2.86
CA HIS A 72 6.67 13.28 3.84
C HIS A 72 7.08 12.89 5.28
N PHE A 73 7.62 11.70 5.50
CA PHE A 73 8.07 11.22 6.81
C PHE A 73 9.31 11.97 7.30
N GLY A 74 9.41 12.15 8.62
CA GLY A 74 10.54 12.82 9.27
C GLY A 74 10.57 14.36 9.16
N PHE A 75 9.57 15.00 8.54
CA PHE A 75 9.46 16.47 8.53
C PHE A 75 8.78 17.05 9.78
N SER A 76 8.14 16.21 10.59
CA SER A 76 7.62 16.53 11.92
C SER A 76 7.43 15.27 12.76
N GLU A 77 7.39 15.42 14.08
CA GLU A 77 7.16 14.36 15.07
C GLU A 77 5.75 13.74 14.97
N ALA A 78 4.81 14.42 14.32
CA ALA A 78 3.47 13.88 14.10
C ALA A 78 3.42 12.79 13.02
N PHE A 79 4.45 12.70 12.17
CA PHE A 79 4.54 11.70 11.10
C PHE A 79 5.59 10.64 11.46
N PRO A 80 5.48 9.43 10.90
CA PRO A 80 6.47 8.40 11.10
C PRO A 80 7.89 8.86 10.72
N VAL A 81 8.89 8.21 11.31
CA VAL A 81 10.30 8.42 10.96
C VAL A 81 10.57 7.75 9.61
N SER A 82 11.24 8.47 8.71
CA SER A 82 11.61 7.90 7.39
C SER A 82 12.57 6.73 7.56
N ALA A 83 12.38 5.69 6.74
CA ALA A 83 13.27 4.53 6.65
C ALA A 83 14.75 4.92 6.46
N LYS A 84 15.01 6.08 5.84
CA LYS A 84 16.34 6.67 5.68
C LYS A 84 17.08 6.82 7.01
N ALA A 85 16.38 7.21 8.07
CA ALA A 85 16.93 7.39 9.40
C ALA A 85 16.91 6.12 10.26
N LEU A 86 16.29 5.04 9.76
CA LEU A 86 16.07 3.78 10.49
C LEU A 86 16.98 2.64 10.02
N GLY A 87 18.03 2.94 9.25
CA GLY A 87 19.06 1.97 8.87
C GLY A 87 18.76 1.16 7.61
N ALA A 88 17.72 1.49 6.84
CA ALA A 88 17.56 0.95 5.49
C ALA A 88 18.72 1.38 4.58
N ASP A 89 19.20 0.48 3.71
CA ASP A 89 20.35 0.74 2.84
C ASP A 89 19.95 1.49 1.55
N VAL A 90 18.76 1.18 1.04
CA VAL A 90 18.15 1.85 -0.12
C VAL A 90 16.72 2.24 0.23
N VAL A 91 16.35 3.50 0.00
CA VAL A 91 14.99 4.00 0.23
C VAL A 91 14.46 4.67 -1.02
N ILE A 92 13.30 4.23 -1.49
CA ILE A 92 12.65 4.74 -2.69
C ILE A 92 11.44 5.58 -2.29
N GLN A 93 11.43 6.86 -2.63
CA GLN A 93 10.34 7.77 -2.27
C GLN A 93 9.72 8.37 -3.53
N SER A 94 8.41 8.18 -3.71
CA SER A 94 7.65 8.87 -4.75
C SER A 94 7.22 10.23 -4.24
N ILE A 95 8.05 11.24 -4.47
CA ILE A 95 7.78 12.59 -3.94
C ILE A 95 6.45 13.15 -4.45
N HIS A 96 6.05 12.85 -5.69
CA HIS A 96 4.80 13.33 -6.26
C HIS A 96 3.53 12.79 -5.58
N LYS A 97 3.64 11.75 -4.76
CA LYS A 97 2.49 11.16 -4.07
C LYS A 97 2.12 11.95 -2.82
N THR A 98 3.11 12.36 -2.02
CA THR A 98 2.87 12.99 -0.71
C THR A 98 3.48 14.38 -0.55
N LEU A 99 4.26 14.82 -1.53
CA LEU A 99 4.89 16.14 -1.57
C LEU A 99 4.52 16.86 -2.88
N PRO A 100 4.62 18.20 -2.94
CA PRO A 100 4.21 18.97 -4.11
C PRO A 100 5.20 18.89 -5.27
N ALA A 101 5.20 17.75 -5.95
CA ALA A 101 6.00 17.49 -7.14
C ALA A 101 5.14 16.88 -8.27
N PHE A 102 5.62 16.96 -9.51
CA PHE A 102 4.91 16.42 -10.66
C PHE A 102 4.88 14.90 -10.65
N THR A 103 3.76 14.30 -11.06
CA THR A 103 3.67 12.85 -11.31
C THR A 103 4.85 12.38 -12.15
N GLN A 104 5.35 11.17 -11.87
CA GLN A 104 6.60 10.57 -12.40
C GLN A 104 7.90 11.00 -11.69
N THR A 105 7.85 11.85 -10.67
CA THR A 105 9.06 12.23 -9.90
C THR A 105 9.26 11.38 -8.64
N ALA A 106 10.47 10.88 -8.43
CA ALA A 106 10.85 10.08 -7.27
C ALA A 106 12.30 10.38 -6.87
N LEU A 107 12.68 9.97 -5.66
CA LEU A 107 14.03 10.01 -5.14
C LEU A 107 14.46 8.60 -4.72
N LEU A 108 15.69 8.22 -5.10
CA LEU A 108 16.36 7.02 -4.65
C LEU A 108 17.47 7.44 -3.68
N HIS A 109 17.36 7.04 -2.42
CA HIS A 109 18.34 7.34 -1.38
C HIS A 109 19.22 6.11 -1.15
N LEU A 110 20.54 6.28 -1.29
CA LEU A 110 21.53 5.27 -0.86
C LEU A 110 22.07 5.70 0.50
N GLN A 111 22.03 4.81 1.50
CA GLN A 111 22.36 5.12 2.89
C GLN A 111 23.53 4.28 3.45
N SER A 112 24.07 3.36 2.67
CA SER A 112 25.20 2.53 3.08
C SER A 112 26.08 2.09 1.91
N ASP A 113 27.26 1.57 2.24
CA ASP A 113 28.20 0.99 1.29
C ASP A 113 27.89 -0.48 0.95
N ARG A 114 26.82 -1.08 1.50
CA ARG A 114 26.40 -2.45 1.12
C ARG A 114 25.90 -2.53 -0.32
N VAL A 115 25.49 -1.40 -0.88
CA VAL A 115 25.03 -1.26 -2.26
C VAL A 115 25.96 -0.32 -3.00
N SER A 116 26.54 -0.81 -4.11
CA SER A 116 27.47 -0.03 -4.92
C SER A 116 26.77 1.11 -5.65
N GLU A 117 27.12 2.36 -5.34
CA GLU A 117 26.62 3.54 -6.06
C GLU A 117 26.94 3.45 -7.57
N ALA A 118 28.14 2.98 -7.92
CA ALA A 118 28.56 2.86 -9.31
C ALA A 118 27.70 1.85 -10.09
N GLU A 119 27.38 0.71 -9.48
CA GLU A 119 26.48 -0.28 -10.09
C GLU A 119 25.05 0.26 -10.17
N MET A 120 24.57 0.94 -9.12
CA MET A 120 23.25 1.56 -9.13
C MET A 120 23.10 2.57 -10.28
N ARG A 121 24.09 3.46 -10.47
CA ARG A 121 24.11 4.40 -11.60
C ARG A 121 24.11 3.71 -12.96
N LYS A 122 24.85 2.60 -13.09
CA LYS A 122 24.87 1.81 -14.32
C LYS A 122 23.48 1.23 -14.64
N PHE A 123 22.79 0.67 -13.64
CA PHE A 123 21.46 0.09 -13.85
C PHE A 123 20.37 1.15 -14.03
N LEU A 124 20.44 2.29 -13.34
CA LEU A 124 19.54 3.42 -13.59
C LEU A 124 19.59 3.86 -15.05
N GLY A 125 20.78 3.91 -15.66
CA GLY A 125 20.94 4.24 -17.08
C GLY A 125 20.28 3.29 -18.07
N ILE A 126 19.83 2.10 -17.64
CA ILE A 126 19.04 1.16 -18.48
C ILE A 126 17.56 1.56 -18.50
N TYR A 127 17.04 2.08 -17.39
CA TYR A 127 15.62 2.38 -17.21
C TYR A 127 15.29 3.86 -17.45
N GLU A 128 16.23 4.76 -17.19
CA GLU A 128 16.05 6.19 -17.41
C GLU A 128 16.22 6.56 -18.88
N THR A 129 15.48 7.58 -19.30
CA THR A 129 15.69 8.19 -20.62
C THR A 129 17.02 8.95 -20.63
N SER A 130 17.75 8.87 -21.75
CA SER A 130 18.94 9.71 -21.99
C SER A 130 18.60 11.21 -22.11
N SER A 131 17.31 11.55 -22.20
CA SER A 131 16.79 12.91 -22.33
C SER A 131 15.73 13.18 -21.26
N PRO A 132 16.13 13.38 -19.98
CA PRO A 132 15.19 13.62 -18.89
C PRO A 132 14.42 14.93 -19.08
N SER A 133 13.19 14.96 -18.59
CA SER A 133 12.38 16.17 -18.58
C SER A 133 12.96 17.17 -17.58
N TYR A 134 13.52 18.28 -18.08
CA TYR A 134 14.03 19.37 -17.25
C TYR A 134 12.93 20.03 -16.39
N ILE A 135 11.67 19.95 -16.83
CA ILE A 135 10.53 20.43 -16.03
C ILE A 135 10.34 19.55 -14.79
N PHE A 136 10.49 18.23 -14.93
CA PHE A 136 10.42 17.32 -13.79
C PHE A 136 11.59 17.51 -12.84
N MET A 137 12.81 17.66 -13.37
CA MET A 137 13.99 17.96 -12.55
C MET A 137 13.85 19.28 -11.78
N ALA A 138 13.39 20.35 -12.43
CA ALA A 138 13.11 21.63 -11.77
C ALA A 138 11.95 21.52 -10.76
N GLY A 139 10.96 20.67 -11.03
CA GLY A 139 9.86 20.36 -10.10
C GLY A 139 10.37 19.69 -8.83
N ILE A 140 11.28 18.71 -8.96
CA ILE A 140 11.96 18.06 -7.82
C ILE A 140 12.74 19.11 -7.02
N GLU A 141 13.60 19.91 -7.67
CA GLU A 141 14.41 20.94 -7.00
C GLU A 141 13.53 21.96 -6.25
N LYS A 142 12.44 22.40 -6.88
CA LYS A 142 11.49 23.34 -6.26
C LYS A 142 10.82 22.73 -5.02
N CYS A 143 10.41 21.46 -5.09
CA CYS A 143 9.84 20.75 -3.96
C CYS A 143 10.85 20.68 -2.80
N VAL A 144 12.09 20.25 -3.07
CA VAL A 144 13.15 20.17 -2.05
C VAL A 144 13.41 21.53 -1.42
N ARG A 145 13.61 22.59 -2.21
CA ARG A 145 13.84 23.95 -1.71
C ARG A 145 12.68 24.47 -0.86
N MET A 146 11.44 24.16 -1.23
CA MET A 146 10.26 24.55 -0.45
C MET A 146 10.28 23.87 0.93
N LEU A 147 10.63 22.59 0.99
CA LEU A 147 10.69 21.83 2.23
C LEU A 147 11.85 22.29 3.13
N GLU A 148 13.02 22.58 2.57
CA GLU A 148 14.16 23.12 3.31
C GLU A 148 13.85 24.49 3.94
N LYS A 149 13.14 25.35 3.21
CA LYS A 149 12.89 26.73 3.65
C LYS A 149 11.66 26.86 4.55
N ASP A 150 10.55 26.26 4.13
CA ASP A 150 9.22 26.50 4.69
C ASP A 150 8.61 25.23 5.32
N GLY A 151 9.30 24.08 5.25
CA GLY A 151 8.77 22.77 5.67
C GLY A 151 8.28 22.74 7.12
N GLY A 152 9.05 23.28 8.07
CA GLY A 152 8.64 23.29 9.48
C GLY A 152 7.28 23.98 9.71
N GLN A 153 7.04 25.13 9.07
CA GLN A 153 5.76 25.82 9.17
C GLN A 153 4.65 25.07 8.41
N LEU A 154 4.95 24.58 7.20
CA LEU A 154 3.98 23.86 6.37
C LEU A 154 3.45 22.60 7.05
N PHE A 155 4.34 21.82 7.68
CA PHE A 155 3.97 20.63 8.44
C PHE A 155 3.27 20.97 9.75
N SER A 156 3.72 21.99 10.49
CA SER A 156 3.01 22.47 11.69
C SER A 156 1.56 22.89 11.37
N ASP A 157 1.36 23.63 10.27
CA ASP A 157 0.01 24.03 9.85
C ASP A 157 -0.82 22.83 9.40
N TYR A 158 -0.18 21.85 8.74
CA TYR A 158 -0.84 20.64 8.30
C TYR A 158 -1.31 19.78 9.48
N GLU A 159 -0.47 19.59 10.49
CA GLU A 159 -0.83 18.91 11.73
C GLU A 159 -2.00 19.60 12.46
N ALA A 160 -1.99 20.94 12.50
CA ALA A 160 -3.09 21.68 13.10
C ALA A 160 -4.41 21.39 12.38
N ARG A 161 -4.40 21.28 11.04
CA ARG A 161 -5.58 20.91 10.24
C ARG A 161 -6.01 19.47 10.50
N LEU A 162 -5.09 18.52 10.53
CA LEU A 162 -5.40 17.12 10.88
C LEU A 162 -6.02 17.02 12.28
N ARG A 163 -5.45 17.73 13.26
CA ARG A 163 -6.00 17.78 14.62
C ARG A 163 -7.42 18.34 14.64
N GLU A 164 -7.67 19.46 13.97
CA GLU A 164 -9.01 20.03 13.86
C GLU A 164 -10.00 19.06 13.17
N PHE A 165 -9.57 18.40 12.10
CA PHE A 165 -10.37 17.39 11.41
C PHE A 165 -10.77 16.24 12.34
N PHE A 166 -9.80 15.68 13.07
CA PHE A 166 -10.06 14.61 14.03
C PHE A 166 -10.96 15.06 15.18
N GLU A 167 -10.84 16.31 15.66
CA GLU A 167 -11.74 16.85 16.68
C GLU A 167 -13.19 16.98 16.16
N LYS A 168 -13.37 17.48 14.93
CA LYS A 168 -14.71 17.60 14.32
C LYS A 168 -15.39 16.26 14.11
N THR A 169 -14.61 15.25 13.73
CA THR A 169 -15.11 13.91 13.41
C THR A 169 -15.29 13.01 14.63
N LYS A 170 -14.92 13.43 15.85
CA LYS A 170 -15.26 12.72 17.11
C LYS A 170 -16.75 12.45 17.31
N LYS A 171 -17.61 13.22 16.63
CA LYS A 171 -19.07 13.08 16.72
C LYS A 171 -19.63 11.97 15.83
N LEU A 172 -18.84 11.42 14.90
CA LEU A 172 -19.26 10.29 14.08
C LEU A 172 -19.64 9.10 14.98
N GLN A 173 -20.74 8.43 14.65
CA GLN A 173 -21.26 7.32 15.45
C GLN A 173 -21.07 5.96 14.74
N LYS A 174 -21.06 5.95 13.41
CA LYS A 174 -21.08 4.73 12.59
C LYS A 174 -19.86 4.64 11.68
N ILE A 175 -19.49 5.74 11.02
CA ILE A 175 -18.23 5.85 10.30
C ILE A 175 -17.09 5.95 11.32
N LYS A 176 -16.11 5.06 11.21
CA LYS A 176 -14.90 5.09 12.04
C LYS A 176 -13.74 5.60 11.20
N ILE A 177 -12.98 6.53 11.76
CA ILE A 177 -11.71 6.97 11.15
C ILE A 177 -10.60 6.29 11.92
N LEU A 178 -9.89 5.38 11.27
CA LEU A 178 -8.84 4.59 11.92
C LEU A 178 -7.65 5.47 12.29
N LYS A 179 -7.04 5.15 13.42
CA LYS A 179 -5.89 5.84 14.02
C LYS A 179 -4.90 4.82 14.52
N ARG A 180 -3.69 5.26 14.84
CA ARG A 180 -2.66 4.39 15.43
C ARG A 180 -3.17 3.57 16.63
N SER A 181 -4.00 4.15 17.48
CA SER A 181 -4.56 3.50 18.69
C SER A 181 -5.50 2.33 18.40
N ASP A 182 -6.00 2.20 17.17
CA ASP A 182 -6.92 1.13 16.78
C ASP A 182 -6.19 -0.16 16.39
N PHE A 183 -4.85 -0.17 16.42
CA PHE A 183 -4.02 -1.30 16.01
C PHE A 183 -3.08 -1.76 17.12
N GLY A 184 -2.91 -3.08 17.24
CA GLY A 184 -1.82 -3.66 18.03
C GLY A 184 -0.45 -3.26 17.47
N THR A 185 0.59 -3.26 18.28
CA THR A 185 1.97 -2.98 17.84
C THR A 185 2.48 -3.97 16.78
N GLU A 186 1.96 -5.19 16.79
CA GLU A 186 2.28 -6.18 15.76
C GLU A 186 1.58 -5.84 14.45
N GLU A 187 0.33 -5.38 14.48
CA GLU A 187 -0.47 -5.05 13.30
C GLU A 187 0.04 -3.81 12.59
N ALA A 188 0.39 -2.79 13.35
CA ALA A 188 1.00 -1.56 12.88
C ALA A 188 2.02 -1.10 13.91
N PHE A 189 3.30 -1.06 13.55
CA PHE A 189 4.32 -0.53 14.44
C PHE A 189 4.07 0.97 14.66
N ASP A 190 3.85 1.68 13.57
CA ASP A 190 3.37 3.07 13.53
C ASP A 190 2.29 3.24 12.45
N PHE A 191 1.65 4.41 12.38
CA PHE A 191 0.57 4.68 11.43
C PHE A 191 0.61 6.13 10.95
N ASP A 192 0.59 6.31 9.62
CA ASP A 192 0.61 7.60 8.96
C ASP A 192 -0.73 8.34 9.11
N PRO A 193 -0.79 9.45 9.88
CA PRO A 193 -2.04 10.18 10.10
C PRO A 193 -2.52 10.97 8.88
N SER A 194 -1.71 11.09 7.81
CA SER A 194 -2.15 11.67 6.53
C SER A 194 -3.10 10.77 5.74
N LYS A 195 -3.13 9.47 6.09
CA LYS A 195 -3.99 8.44 5.50
C LYS A 195 -5.25 8.29 6.34
N LEU A 196 -6.28 9.02 5.93
CA LEU A 196 -7.58 8.99 6.59
C LEU A 196 -8.36 7.76 6.10
N ILE A 197 -8.33 6.68 6.87
CA ILE A 197 -9.07 5.45 6.56
C ILE A 197 -10.48 5.54 7.14
N LEU A 198 -11.45 5.78 6.27
CA LEU A 198 -12.86 5.99 6.57
C LEU A 198 -13.60 4.65 6.48
N SER A 199 -13.75 3.96 7.61
CA SER A 199 -14.39 2.65 7.69
C SER A 199 -15.90 2.74 7.90
N VAL A 200 -16.63 1.98 7.10
CA VAL A 200 -18.10 1.76 7.14
C VAL A 200 -18.45 0.30 7.44
N ARG A 201 -17.49 -0.48 7.97
CA ARG A 201 -17.62 -1.93 8.16
C ARG A 201 -18.80 -2.38 9.01
N ASP A 202 -19.20 -1.58 9.98
CA ASP A 202 -20.31 -1.90 10.90
C ASP A 202 -21.66 -1.27 10.45
N THR A 203 -21.75 -0.89 9.18
CA THR A 203 -22.91 -0.21 8.60
C THR A 203 -23.47 -0.97 7.42
N ASP A 204 -24.61 -0.52 6.90
CA ASP A 204 -25.26 -1.08 5.71
C ASP A 204 -24.71 -0.52 4.38
N MET A 205 -23.51 0.08 4.42
CA MET A 205 -22.87 0.75 3.28
C MET A 205 -21.51 0.16 3.01
N THR A 206 -21.18 0.01 1.73
CA THR A 206 -19.86 -0.41 1.25
C THR A 206 -18.91 0.79 1.11
N GLY A 207 -17.61 0.51 1.05
CA GLY A 207 -16.60 1.55 0.78
C GLY A 207 -16.85 2.24 -0.57
N GLN A 208 -17.26 1.48 -1.60
CA GLN A 208 -17.56 2.04 -2.91
C GLN A 208 -18.76 3.00 -2.89
N GLU A 209 -19.84 2.64 -2.18
CA GLU A 209 -20.99 3.54 -2.03
C GLU A 209 -20.61 4.82 -1.29
N LEU A 210 -19.80 4.73 -0.22
CA LEU A 210 -19.28 5.92 0.46
C LEU A 210 -18.45 6.79 -0.48
N TYR A 211 -17.54 6.19 -1.25
CA TYR A 211 -16.73 6.89 -2.25
C TYR A 211 -17.61 7.63 -3.26
N ASP A 212 -18.61 6.96 -3.82
CA ASP A 212 -19.50 7.52 -4.83
C ASP A 212 -20.33 8.68 -4.26
N ILE A 213 -20.77 8.59 -3.00
CA ILE A 213 -21.45 9.69 -2.31
C ILE A 213 -20.53 10.89 -2.12
N LEU A 214 -19.31 10.67 -1.61
CA LEU A 214 -18.33 11.74 -1.38
C LEU A 214 -17.97 12.44 -2.70
N LEU A 215 -17.79 11.69 -3.79
CA LEU A 215 -17.48 12.25 -5.09
C LEU A 215 -18.68 12.97 -5.71
N SER A 216 -19.81 12.29 -5.89
CA SER A 216 -20.95 12.80 -6.67
C SER A 216 -21.72 13.91 -5.97
N ARG A 217 -21.89 13.83 -4.64
CA ARG A 217 -22.69 14.79 -3.87
C ARG A 217 -21.85 15.92 -3.28
N TYR A 218 -20.62 15.62 -2.86
CA TYR A 218 -19.77 16.59 -2.16
C TYR A 218 -18.57 17.08 -2.99
N GLY A 219 -18.31 16.48 -4.17
CA GLY A 219 -17.18 16.84 -5.02
C GLY A 219 -15.84 16.53 -4.38
N LEU A 220 -15.77 15.48 -3.56
CA LEU A 220 -14.58 15.05 -2.83
C LEU A 220 -14.04 13.76 -3.46
N GLN A 221 -12.96 13.90 -4.22
CA GLN A 221 -12.23 12.76 -4.81
C GLN A 221 -11.38 12.11 -3.71
N MET A 222 -11.66 10.86 -3.40
CA MET A 222 -10.85 10.07 -2.47
C MET A 222 -9.77 9.31 -3.26
N GLU A 223 -8.78 8.77 -2.56
CA GLU A 223 -7.68 8.03 -3.20
C GLU A 223 -8.19 6.68 -3.72
N MET A 224 -8.93 5.95 -2.88
CA MET A 224 -9.52 4.66 -3.25
C MET A 224 -10.71 4.27 -2.36
N ALA A 225 -11.45 3.27 -2.82
CA ALA A 225 -12.43 2.53 -2.04
C ALA A 225 -12.08 1.04 -2.06
N SER A 226 -12.22 0.34 -0.94
CA SER A 226 -12.12 -1.13 -0.91
C SER A 226 -13.05 -1.70 0.14
N GLY A 227 -13.75 -2.79 -0.21
CA GLY A 227 -14.66 -3.51 0.68
C GLY A 227 -15.59 -2.58 1.49
N PHE A 228 -15.17 -2.26 2.71
CA PHE A 228 -15.90 -1.45 3.69
C PHE A 228 -15.12 -0.24 4.20
N TYR A 229 -14.20 0.30 3.42
CA TYR A 229 -13.51 1.54 3.75
C TYR A 229 -13.16 2.36 2.52
N VAL A 230 -12.89 3.64 2.76
CA VAL A 230 -12.40 4.61 1.79
C VAL A 230 -11.12 5.23 2.33
N THR A 231 -10.10 5.34 1.51
CA THR A 231 -8.84 6.00 1.88
C THR A 231 -8.86 7.41 1.32
N ALA A 232 -8.81 8.40 2.20
CA ALA A 232 -8.49 9.79 1.85
C ALA A 232 -7.01 10.03 2.11
N MET A 233 -6.27 10.39 1.05
CA MET A 233 -4.85 10.72 1.14
C MET A 233 -4.69 12.24 1.16
N THR A 234 -4.08 12.76 2.22
CA THR A 234 -3.93 14.20 2.44
C THR A 234 -2.45 14.61 2.52
N SER A 235 -2.17 15.91 2.39
CA SER A 235 -0.82 16.46 2.28
C SER A 235 -0.72 17.88 2.83
N ILE A 236 0.52 18.40 2.87
CA ILE A 236 0.80 19.81 3.18
C ILE A 236 0.12 20.81 2.24
N MET A 237 -0.32 20.35 1.05
CA MET A 237 -1.02 21.19 0.07
C MET A 237 -2.52 21.27 0.29
N ASP A 238 -3.08 20.41 1.15
CA ASP A 238 -4.51 20.42 1.45
C ASP A 238 -4.86 21.57 2.38
N ARG A 239 -5.95 22.25 2.03
CA ARG A 239 -6.42 23.46 2.70
C ARG A 239 -7.41 23.12 3.80
N LYS A 240 -7.53 24.02 4.77
CA LYS A 240 -8.54 23.94 5.84
C LYS A 240 -9.95 23.71 5.30
N GLU A 241 -10.31 24.39 4.22
CA GLU A 241 -11.60 24.22 3.53
C GLU A 241 -11.87 22.76 3.13
N GLY A 242 -10.86 22.05 2.59
CA GLY A 242 -11.01 20.65 2.17
C GLY A 242 -11.28 19.72 3.35
N PHE A 243 -10.52 19.90 4.45
CA PHE A 243 -10.75 19.17 5.70
C PHE A 243 -12.13 19.45 6.29
N ASP A 244 -12.56 20.71 6.30
CA ASP A 244 -13.87 21.13 6.82
C ASP A 244 -15.00 20.49 6.00
N ARG A 245 -14.91 20.57 4.66
CA ARG A 245 -15.89 19.94 3.76
C ARG A 245 -15.95 18.43 3.92
N LEU A 246 -14.80 17.76 4.07
CA LEU A 246 -14.76 16.32 4.30
C LEU A 246 -15.41 15.96 5.64
N ALA A 247 -15.08 16.68 6.72
CA ALA A 247 -15.69 16.43 8.03
C ALA A 247 -17.21 16.62 8.02
N GLU A 248 -17.70 17.70 7.37
CA GLU A 248 -19.14 17.96 7.22
C GLU A 248 -19.85 16.90 6.37
N ALA A 249 -19.23 16.47 5.27
CA ALA A 249 -19.75 15.41 4.43
C ALA A 249 -19.88 14.10 5.22
N LEU A 250 -18.84 13.72 5.97
CA LEU A 250 -18.86 12.49 6.78
C LEU A 250 -19.95 12.54 7.85
N LEU A 251 -20.09 13.66 8.57
CA LEU A 251 -21.15 13.80 9.58
C LEU A 251 -22.56 13.71 8.97
N ALA A 252 -22.75 14.28 7.78
CA ALA A 252 -24.02 14.20 7.08
C ALA A 252 -24.33 12.77 6.60
N VAL A 253 -23.35 12.05 6.08
CA VAL A 253 -23.51 10.65 5.65
C VAL A 253 -23.76 9.74 6.85
N ASP A 254 -22.98 9.89 7.93
CA ASP A 254 -23.11 9.11 9.18
C ASP A 254 -24.54 9.15 9.77
N GLY A 255 -25.19 10.31 9.70
CA GLY A 255 -26.58 10.49 10.13
C GLY A 255 -27.61 9.66 9.35
N THR A 256 -27.27 9.23 8.14
CA THR A 256 -28.17 8.46 7.25
C THR A 256 -27.95 6.95 7.28
N LEU A 257 -26.82 6.48 7.81
CA LEU A 257 -26.43 5.07 7.77
C LEU A 257 -27.29 4.19 8.68
N GLY A 258 -27.60 2.96 8.25
CA GLY A 258 -28.05 1.90 9.14
C GLY A 258 -26.87 1.26 9.88
N SER A 259 -27.15 0.50 10.94
CA SER A 259 -26.16 -0.35 11.59
C SER A 259 -26.35 -1.79 11.12
N LYS A 260 -25.26 -2.44 10.70
CA LYS A 260 -25.26 -3.84 10.30
C LYS A 260 -23.95 -4.46 10.75
N LYS A 261 -24.01 -5.48 11.62
CA LYS A 261 -22.82 -6.26 11.93
C LYS A 261 -22.48 -7.11 10.72
N ASP A 262 -21.37 -6.79 10.08
CA ASP A 262 -20.90 -7.59 8.96
C ASP A 262 -19.88 -8.65 9.38
N ALA A 263 -19.93 -9.81 8.73
CA ALA A 263 -19.04 -10.95 8.93
C ALA A 263 -17.83 -10.92 7.96
N SER A 264 -17.61 -9.80 7.28
CA SER A 264 -16.73 -9.67 6.11
C SER A 264 -15.23 -9.64 6.39
N GLY A 265 -14.79 -9.49 7.64
CA GLY A 265 -13.36 -9.57 8.00
C GLY A 265 -12.69 -10.89 7.59
N ASP A 266 -13.49 -11.96 7.48
CA ASP A 266 -13.04 -13.26 7.01
C ASP A 266 -12.69 -13.28 5.51
N PHE A 267 -13.27 -12.40 4.70
CA PHE A 267 -13.12 -12.45 3.25
C PHE A 267 -11.71 -12.04 2.80
N ILE A 268 -11.18 -10.92 3.30
CA ILE A 268 -9.84 -10.43 2.93
C ILE A 268 -8.75 -11.44 3.35
N LYS A 269 -8.92 -12.09 4.52
CA LYS A 269 -8.04 -13.18 4.99
C LYS A 269 -8.08 -14.41 4.10
N ARG A 270 -9.22 -14.70 3.46
CA ARG A 270 -9.32 -15.79 2.50
C ARG A 270 -8.70 -15.43 1.16
N VAL A 271 -8.83 -14.17 0.73
CA VAL A 271 -8.33 -13.63 -0.54
C VAL A 271 -6.81 -13.61 -0.58
N TYR A 272 -6.15 -13.02 0.43
CA TYR A 272 -4.69 -12.94 0.51
C TYR A 272 -4.16 -14.05 1.40
N ARG A 273 -3.53 -15.03 0.76
CA ARG A 273 -2.98 -16.22 1.41
C ARG A 273 -1.71 -16.65 0.69
N GLU A 274 -0.94 -17.49 1.36
CA GLU A 274 0.17 -18.18 0.73
C GLU A 274 -0.35 -19.16 -0.32
N ASN A 275 0.26 -19.10 -1.51
CA ASN A 275 0.03 -20.06 -2.59
C ASN A 275 1.31 -20.82 -2.87
N GLU A 276 1.19 -22.08 -3.28
CA GLU A 276 2.36 -22.90 -3.57
C GLU A 276 3.01 -22.45 -4.89
N LYS A 277 4.24 -21.92 -4.79
CA LYS A 277 5.06 -21.59 -5.96
C LYS A 277 5.61 -22.87 -6.62
N LYS A 278 5.29 -23.08 -7.89
CA LYS A 278 5.75 -24.23 -8.70
C LYS A 278 6.83 -23.85 -9.72
N LEU A 279 6.83 -22.61 -10.18
CA LEU A 279 7.82 -22.06 -11.12
C LEU A 279 8.29 -20.68 -10.63
N GLU A 280 9.47 -20.25 -11.08
CA GLU A 280 9.82 -18.84 -10.97
C GLU A 280 8.98 -18.02 -11.95
N ILE A 281 8.76 -16.73 -11.63
CA ILE A 281 7.91 -15.84 -12.43
C ILE A 281 8.37 -15.80 -13.89
N ALA A 282 9.68 -15.68 -14.12
CA ALA A 282 10.25 -15.61 -15.47
C ALA A 282 9.89 -16.86 -16.29
N ASP A 283 10.03 -18.06 -15.70
CA ASP A 283 9.69 -19.31 -16.38
C ASP A 283 8.20 -19.42 -16.69
N ALA A 284 7.35 -18.92 -15.80
CA ALA A 284 5.90 -18.93 -16.00
C ALA A 284 5.43 -17.93 -17.05
N VAL A 285 6.05 -16.75 -17.12
CA VAL A 285 5.71 -15.68 -18.07
C VAL A 285 6.27 -15.97 -19.46
N ASP A 286 7.49 -16.50 -19.55
CA ASP A 286 8.15 -16.82 -20.82
C ASP A 286 7.70 -18.18 -21.40
N GLY A 287 7.00 -18.98 -20.60
CA GLY A 287 6.44 -20.26 -21.01
C GLY A 287 5.30 -20.14 -22.02
N GLY A 288 4.91 -21.27 -22.62
CA GLY A 288 3.70 -21.32 -23.43
C GLY A 288 2.47 -21.01 -22.56
N VAL A 289 1.50 -20.25 -23.09
CA VAL A 289 0.30 -19.87 -22.34
C VAL A 289 -0.94 -20.48 -22.99
N ARG A 290 -1.88 -20.95 -22.17
CA ARG A 290 -3.23 -21.33 -22.61
C ARG A 290 -4.30 -20.68 -21.74
N LYS A 291 -5.38 -20.23 -22.37
CA LYS A 291 -6.56 -19.69 -21.70
C LYS A 291 -7.46 -20.83 -21.24
N VAL A 292 -7.91 -20.79 -19.98
CA VAL A 292 -8.81 -21.80 -19.39
C VAL A 292 -9.90 -21.11 -18.58
N SER A 293 -11.07 -21.74 -18.46
CA SER A 293 -12.12 -21.23 -17.57
C SER A 293 -11.72 -21.47 -16.12
N PHE A 294 -12.28 -20.68 -15.19
CA PHE A 294 -12.09 -20.86 -13.75
C PHE A 294 -12.43 -22.29 -13.28
N ASP A 295 -13.45 -22.91 -13.85
CA ASP A 295 -13.83 -24.30 -13.53
C ASP A 295 -12.76 -25.33 -13.93
N GLN A 296 -11.89 -24.97 -14.86
CA GLN A 296 -10.78 -25.80 -15.32
C GLN A 296 -9.43 -25.31 -14.80
N ALA A 297 -9.39 -24.26 -13.97
CA ALA A 297 -8.14 -23.64 -13.55
C ALA A 297 -7.49 -24.37 -12.37
N GLU A 298 -8.28 -25.07 -11.55
CA GLU A 298 -7.78 -25.78 -10.38
C GLU A 298 -6.68 -26.81 -10.72
N GLY A 299 -5.60 -26.78 -9.94
CA GLY A 299 -4.42 -27.61 -10.09
C GLY A 299 -3.41 -27.10 -11.12
N LYS A 300 -3.77 -26.12 -11.97
CA LYS A 300 -2.88 -25.54 -13.00
C LYS A 300 -1.99 -24.45 -12.42
N ILE A 301 -0.98 -24.04 -13.19
CA ILE A 301 -0.02 -23.01 -12.79
C ILE A 301 -0.37 -21.70 -13.49
N ALA A 302 -0.46 -20.62 -12.73
CA ALA A 302 -0.76 -19.29 -13.25
C ALA A 302 0.32 -18.81 -14.22
N ALA A 303 -0.08 -18.25 -15.37
CA ALA A 303 0.83 -17.58 -16.30
C ALA A 303 0.71 -16.04 -16.24
N GLU A 304 -0.24 -15.52 -15.46
CA GLU A 304 -0.49 -14.10 -15.31
C GLU A 304 -0.70 -13.73 -13.85
N TYR A 305 -0.54 -12.43 -13.54
CA TYR A 305 -0.89 -11.90 -12.24
C TYR A 305 -2.40 -11.72 -12.14
N VAL A 306 -2.98 -12.04 -10.98
CA VAL A 306 -4.37 -11.71 -10.68
C VAL A 306 -4.39 -10.79 -9.47
N TYR A 307 -4.92 -9.58 -9.66
CA TYR A 307 -4.98 -8.55 -8.61
C TYR A 307 -6.42 -8.32 -8.17
N LEU A 308 -6.61 -8.09 -6.88
CA LEU A 308 -7.83 -7.44 -6.38
C LEU A 308 -7.57 -5.93 -6.31
N TYR A 309 -8.33 -5.14 -7.05
CA TYR A 309 -8.16 -3.69 -7.12
C TYR A 309 -9.42 -2.93 -6.70
N PRO A 310 -9.31 -1.93 -5.81
CA PRO A 310 -8.19 -1.64 -4.90
C PRO A 310 -8.07 -2.71 -3.78
N PRO A 311 -6.89 -2.90 -3.14
CA PRO A 311 -5.68 -2.04 -3.19
C PRO A 311 -4.67 -2.37 -4.29
N GLY A 312 -4.93 -3.35 -5.16
CA GLY A 312 -3.99 -3.76 -6.21
C GLY A 312 -2.91 -4.74 -5.74
N ILE A 313 -3.21 -5.51 -4.68
CA ILE A 313 -2.32 -6.58 -4.20
C ILE A 313 -2.64 -7.87 -4.97
N PRO A 314 -1.62 -8.61 -5.42
CA PRO A 314 -1.84 -9.86 -6.14
C PRO A 314 -2.46 -10.91 -5.22
N MET A 315 -3.56 -11.51 -5.67
CA MET A 315 -4.12 -12.75 -5.13
C MET A 315 -3.38 -13.98 -5.66
N LEU A 316 -2.75 -13.84 -6.84
CA LEU A 316 -2.05 -14.89 -7.55
C LEU A 316 -0.93 -14.27 -8.38
N VAL A 317 0.24 -14.89 -8.33
CA VAL A 317 1.45 -14.49 -9.07
C VAL A 317 1.79 -15.57 -10.12
N PRO A 318 2.34 -15.22 -11.30
CA PRO A 318 2.81 -16.21 -12.26
C PRO A 318 3.74 -17.25 -11.61
N GLY A 319 3.51 -18.53 -11.90
CA GLY A 319 4.25 -19.64 -11.33
C GLY A 319 3.63 -20.24 -10.07
N GLU A 320 2.61 -19.61 -9.48
CA GLU A 320 1.85 -20.17 -8.36
C GLU A 320 0.78 -21.17 -8.85
N GLN A 321 0.50 -22.20 -8.04
CA GLN A 321 -0.57 -23.15 -8.31
C GLN A 321 -1.94 -22.55 -7.97
N ILE A 322 -2.87 -22.64 -8.93
CA ILE A 322 -4.26 -22.25 -8.75
C ILE A 322 -4.98 -23.35 -7.99
N THR A 323 -5.35 -23.09 -6.74
CA THR A 323 -6.15 -24.02 -5.92
C THR A 323 -7.65 -23.76 -6.10
N GLY A 324 -8.50 -24.74 -5.76
CA GLY A 324 -9.96 -24.54 -5.77
C GLY A 324 -10.43 -23.35 -4.92
N GLN A 325 -9.73 -23.06 -3.81
CA GLN A 325 -10.02 -21.89 -2.98
C GLN A 325 -9.72 -20.57 -3.69
N VAL A 326 -8.61 -20.49 -4.44
CA VAL A 326 -8.27 -19.29 -5.23
C VAL A 326 -9.35 -19.04 -6.28
N VAL A 327 -9.82 -20.11 -6.94
CA VAL A 327 -10.95 -20.04 -7.89
C VAL A 327 -12.22 -19.54 -7.22
N GLU A 328 -12.55 -20.07 -6.04
CA GLU A 328 -13.73 -19.65 -5.28
C GLU A 328 -13.64 -18.16 -4.88
N ASN A 329 -12.47 -17.72 -4.42
CA ASN A 329 -12.23 -16.33 -4.04
C ASN A 329 -12.41 -15.38 -5.23
N MET A 330 -11.85 -15.70 -6.40
CA MET A 330 -12.04 -14.89 -7.62
C MET A 330 -13.51 -14.79 -8.01
N LYS A 331 -14.26 -15.91 -7.96
CA LYS A 331 -15.71 -15.91 -8.22
C LYS A 331 -16.48 -15.07 -7.21
N ASN A 332 -16.11 -15.13 -5.93
CA ASN A 332 -16.76 -14.36 -4.88
C ASN A 332 -16.46 -12.86 -4.99
N CYS A 333 -15.24 -12.48 -5.40
CA CYS A 333 -14.92 -11.08 -5.72
C CYS A 333 -15.87 -10.53 -6.79
N GLY A 334 -16.06 -11.27 -7.90
CA GLY A 334 -16.99 -10.87 -8.96
C GLY A 334 -18.44 -10.73 -8.49
N LYS A 335 -18.93 -11.63 -7.63
CA LYS A 335 -20.29 -11.53 -7.03
C LYS A 335 -20.45 -10.31 -6.12
N LEU A 336 -19.38 -9.87 -5.47
CA LEU A 336 -19.34 -8.71 -4.60
C LEU A 336 -19.10 -7.40 -5.36
N GLY A 337 -18.98 -7.45 -6.69
CA GLY A 337 -18.67 -6.28 -7.52
C GLY A 337 -17.25 -5.75 -7.33
N LEU A 338 -16.35 -6.54 -6.72
CA LEU A 338 -14.96 -6.16 -6.58
C LEU A 338 -14.21 -6.38 -7.89
N ASN A 339 -13.33 -5.44 -8.26
CA ASN A 339 -12.61 -5.49 -9.52
C ASN A 339 -11.40 -6.44 -9.43
N VAL A 340 -11.48 -7.56 -10.14
CA VAL A 340 -10.38 -8.52 -10.30
C VAL A 340 -9.68 -8.20 -11.62
N GLN A 341 -8.43 -7.75 -11.55
CA GLN A 341 -7.63 -7.41 -12.72
C GLN A 341 -6.63 -8.51 -13.05
N GLY A 342 -6.16 -8.50 -14.29
CA GLY A 342 -5.17 -9.46 -14.77
C GLY A 342 -5.74 -10.81 -15.17
N THR A 343 -7.07 -10.97 -15.15
CA THR A 343 -7.77 -12.06 -15.85
C THR A 343 -7.97 -11.70 -17.31
N VAL A 344 -7.88 -12.69 -18.21
CA VAL A 344 -8.10 -12.48 -19.65
C VAL A 344 -9.48 -11.88 -19.96
N GLU A 345 -10.51 -12.44 -19.32
CA GLU A 345 -11.93 -12.10 -19.43
C GLU A 345 -12.66 -12.64 -18.18
N ASP A 346 -13.85 -12.15 -17.89
CA ASP A 346 -14.66 -12.62 -16.75
C ASP A 346 -14.82 -14.16 -16.76
N GLY A 347 -14.29 -14.81 -15.73
CA GLY A 347 -14.35 -16.26 -15.58
C GLY A 347 -13.26 -17.05 -16.31
N TRP A 348 -12.25 -16.38 -16.88
CA TRP A 348 -11.13 -16.99 -17.60
C TRP A 348 -9.77 -16.52 -17.07
N ILE A 349 -8.78 -17.40 -17.14
CA ILE A 349 -7.41 -17.14 -16.69
C ILE A 349 -6.39 -17.82 -17.63
N ASN A 350 -5.24 -17.19 -17.79
CA ASN A 350 -4.07 -17.75 -18.46
C ASN A 350 -3.28 -18.65 -17.51
N VAL A 351 -2.97 -19.85 -18.00
CA VAL A 351 -2.16 -20.84 -17.29
C VAL A 351 -1.01 -21.31 -18.16
N VAL A 352 0.06 -21.76 -17.49
CA VAL A 352 1.24 -22.31 -18.16
C VAL A 352 0.83 -23.58 -18.93
N ASN A 353 1.29 -23.65 -20.18
CA ASN A 353 1.08 -24.73 -21.11
C ASN A 353 2.32 -25.64 -21.06
N PHE A 354 2.17 -26.80 -20.42
CA PHE A 354 3.17 -27.85 -20.41
C PHE A 354 2.99 -28.81 -21.59
#